data_AF-A0A763ZM78-F1
#
_entry.id   AF-A0A763ZM78-F1
#
_cell.length_a   1.000
_cell.length_b   1.000
_cell.length_c   1.000
_cell.angle_alpha   90.00
_cell.angle_beta   90.00
_cell.angle_gamma   90.00
#
_symmetry.space_group_name_H-M   'P 1'
#
loop_
_entity.id
_entity.type
_entity.pdbx_description
1 polymer ?
#
loop_
_entity_poly.entity_id
_entity_poly.type
_entity_poly.pdbx_seq_one_letter_code
_entity_poly.pdbx_strand_id
1 'polypeptide(L)'
;MDTGKQMRLNILVKDAEDNIIHYFKKHHWDCEILGSYPNGEYVIIKVSKRNVSYKLALLYSCATENAVYKNLDKLVDLIVLNGSFYHLESYAYGITTEVIELKSIQSYIIKWNTDASNGKVSLGCQDIPSFKPKEFTNYIQSEQPINQIWSRIR
;
A
#
# COMPACT_ATOMS: atom_id res chain seq x y z
N MET A 1 32.55 -5.19 -13.38
CA MET A 1 31.09 -5.15 -13.60
C MET A 1 30.42 -5.81 -12.42
N ASP A 2 29.55 -5.09 -11.71
CA ASP A 2 28.93 -5.56 -10.46
C ASP A 2 27.56 -6.20 -10.77
N THR A 3 27.60 -7.35 -11.45
CA THR A 3 26.44 -8.03 -12.05
C THR A 3 25.36 -8.37 -11.02
N GLY A 4 25.76 -8.75 -9.80
CA GLY A 4 24.82 -9.12 -8.73
C GLY A 4 24.07 -7.94 -8.13
N LYS A 5 24.70 -6.75 -8.02
CA LYS A 5 24.00 -5.54 -7.57
C LYS A 5 22.96 -5.07 -8.59
N GLN A 6 23.34 -5.08 -9.87
CA GLN A 6 22.43 -4.67 -10.94
C GLN A 6 21.22 -5.63 -11.05
N MET A 7 21.43 -6.93 -10.86
CA MET A 7 20.35 -7.91 -10.83
C MET A 7 19.37 -7.66 -9.67
N ARG A 8 19.88 -7.46 -8.45
CA ARG A 8 19.04 -7.16 -7.28
C ARG A 8 18.25 -5.86 -7.46
N LEU A 9 18.88 -4.84 -8.01
CA LEU A 9 18.21 -3.59 -8.35
C LEU A 9 17.08 -3.81 -9.36
N ASN A 10 17.33 -4.54 -10.45
CA ASN A 10 16.31 -4.82 -11.46
C ASN A 10 15.11 -5.58 -10.88
N ILE A 11 15.35 -6.52 -9.96
CA ILE A 11 14.28 -7.23 -9.24
C ILE A 11 13.47 -6.22 -8.42
N LEU A 12 14.13 -5.37 -7.64
CA LEU A 12 13.45 -4.39 -6.78
C LEU A 12 12.66 -3.34 -7.59
N VAL A 13 13.20 -2.91 -8.74
CA VAL A 13 12.50 -2.02 -9.68
C VAL A 13 11.27 -2.71 -10.25
N LYS A 14 11.39 -3.97 -10.68
CA LYS A 14 10.25 -4.74 -11.17
C LYS A 14 9.18 -4.92 -10.09
N ASP A 15 9.58 -5.21 -8.85
CA ASP A 15 8.66 -5.33 -7.72
C ASP A 15 7.95 -4.00 -7.42
N ALA A 16 8.65 -2.88 -7.53
CA ALA A 16 8.06 -1.54 -7.43
C ALA A 16 7.06 -1.27 -8.56
N GLU A 17 7.39 -1.68 -9.79
CA GLU A 17 6.50 -1.55 -10.95
C GLU A 17 5.19 -2.34 -10.75
N ASP A 18 5.32 -3.62 -10.42
CA ASP A 18 4.20 -4.56 -10.32
C ASP A 18 3.31 -4.29 -9.09
N ASN A 19 3.91 -3.93 -7.95
CA ASN A 19 3.20 -3.89 -6.67
C ASN A 19 2.94 -2.49 -6.10
N ILE A 20 3.53 -1.44 -6.67
CA ILE A 20 3.31 -0.05 -6.21
C ILE A 20 2.82 0.79 -7.39
N ILE A 21 3.65 0.96 -8.41
CA ILE A 21 3.40 1.87 -9.53
C ILE A 21 2.12 1.46 -10.28
N HIS A 22 1.91 0.16 -10.53
CA HIS A 22 0.69 -0.34 -11.16
C HIS A 22 -0.58 0.11 -10.43
N TYR A 23 -0.61 -0.01 -9.10
CA TYR A 23 -1.78 0.39 -8.32
C TYR A 23 -1.96 1.91 -8.31
N PHE A 24 -0.89 2.68 -8.14
CA PHE A 24 -0.98 4.14 -8.22
C PHE A 24 -1.46 4.62 -9.60
N LYS A 25 -0.94 4.04 -10.69
CA LYS A 25 -1.39 4.33 -12.07
C LYS A 25 -2.86 4.00 -12.28
N LYS A 26 -3.37 2.89 -11.74
CA LYS A 26 -4.81 2.55 -11.76
C LYS A 26 -5.68 3.62 -11.11
N HIS A 27 -5.16 4.32 -10.10
CA HIS A 27 -5.82 5.45 -9.45
C HIS A 27 -5.49 6.82 -10.07
N HIS A 28 -4.95 6.83 -11.30
CA HIS A 28 -4.59 8.03 -12.05
C HIS A 28 -3.53 8.91 -11.36
N TRP A 29 -2.53 8.28 -10.75
CA TRP A 29 -1.32 8.95 -10.29
C TRP A 29 -0.21 8.80 -11.33
N ASP A 30 0.53 9.89 -11.54
CA ASP A 30 1.79 9.87 -12.25
C ASP A 30 2.88 9.33 -11.32
N CYS A 31 3.70 8.41 -11.82
CA CYS A 31 4.72 7.73 -11.02
C CYS A 31 6.08 7.81 -11.73
N GLU A 32 7.11 8.16 -10.98
CA GLU A 32 8.48 8.28 -11.46
C GLU A 32 9.44 7.60 -10.46
N ILE A 33 10.33 6.75 -10.95
CA ILE A 33 11.41 6.20 -10.14
C ILE A 33 12.56 7.21 -10.14
N LEU A 34 12.84 7.82 -9.00
CA LEU A 34 13.90 8.83 -8.85
C LEU A 34 15.30 8.22 -8.79
N GLY A 35 15.40 6.93 -8.47
CA GLY A 35 16.65 6.18 -8.48
C GLY A 35 16.75 5.18 -7.32
N SER A 36 17.91 4.53 -7.24
CA SER A 36 18.29 3.65 -6.14
C SER A 36 19.55 4.16 -5.45
N TYR A 37 19.59 4.04 -4.13
CA TYR A 37 20.67 4.55 -3.29
C TYR A 37 20.89 3.61 -2.10
N PRO A 38 22.10 3.55 -1.54
CA PRO A 38 23.28 2.94 -2.17
C PRO A 38 23.05 1.45 -2.51
N ASN A 39 23.75 0.93 -3.53
CA ASN A 39 23.87 -0.51 -3.84
C ASN A 39 22.59 -1.30 -4.18
N GLY A 40 21.45 -0.66 -4.46
CA GLY A 40 20.19 -1.35 -4.73
C GLY A 40 19.47 -1.84 -3.47
N GLU A 41 19.76 -1.23 -2.32
CA GLU A 41 19.08 -1.51 -1.04
C GLU A 41 17.64 -0.99 -1.05
N TYR A 42 17.42 0.16 -1.69
CA TYR A 42 16.09 0.73 -1.86
C TYR A 42 15.91 1.46 -3.19
N VAL A 43 14.65 1.63 -3.57
CA VAL A 43 14.23 2.47 -4.70
C VAL A 43 13.34 3.59 -4.18
N ILE A 44 13.58 4.83 -4.63
CA ILE A 44 12.68 5.95 -4.33
C ILE A 44 11.74 6.17 -5.50
N ILE A 45 10.45 6.22 -5.20
CA ILE A 45 9.36 6.43 -6.13
C ILE A 45 8.69 7.74 -5.77
N LYS A 46 8.57 8.65 -6.72
CA LYS A 46 7.72 9.82 -6.62
C LYS A 46 6.37 9.51 -7.22
N VAL A 47 5.30 9.79 -6.49
CA VAL A 47 3.94 9.76 -7.02
C VAL A 47 3.36 11.16 -6.97
N SER A 48 2.71 11.58 -8.05
CA SER A 48 2.08 12.90 -8.14
C SER A 48 0.70 12.81 -8.76
N LYS A 49 -0.21 13.65 -8.27
CA LYS A 49 -1.55 13.79 -8.81
C LYS A 49 -2.00 15.23 -8.62
N ARG A 50 -2.27 15.93 -9.72
CA ARG A 50 -2.62 17.36 -9.73
C ARG A 50 -1.55 18.19 -9.01
N ASN A 51 -1.89 18.79 -7.86
CA ASN A 51 -1.01 19.68 -7.09
C ASN A 51 -0.42 19.01 -5.84
N VAL A 52 -0.57 17.70 -5.70
CA VAL A 52 -0.05 16.93 -4.56
C VAL A 52 0.98 15.93 -5.07
N SER A 53 2.09 15.81 -4.34
CA SER A 53 3.13 14.82 -4.62
C SER A 53 3.65 14.21 -3.33
N TYR A 54 3.90 12.91 -3.37
CA TYR A 54 4.49 12.15 -2.28
C TYR A 54 5.69 11.35 -2.79
N LYS A 55 6.63 11.07 -1.90
CA LYS A 55 7.79 10.21 -2.13
C LYS A 55 7.68 8.97 -1.25
N LEU A 56 7.93 7.82 -1.86
CA LEU A 56 7.99 6.52 -1.20
C LEU A 56 9.36 5.92 -1.37
N ALA A 57 9.87 5.25 -0.34
CA ALA A 57 10.99 4.33 -0.49
C ALA A 57 10.48 2.89 -0.44
N LEU A 58 10.95 2.03 -1.34
CA LEU A 58 10.76 0.59 -1.27
C LEU A 58 12.07 -0.08 -0.88
N LEU A 59 12.11 -0.75 0.28
CA LEU A 59 13.25 -1.59 0.67
C LEU A 59 12.91 -3.06 0.44
N TYR A 60 13.95 -3.85 0.17
CA TYR A 60 13.82 -5.30 0.03
C TYR A 60 13.56 -6.03 1.37
N SER A 61 14.09 -5.53 2.49
CA SER A 61 14.00 -6.20 3.80
C SER A 61 14.03 -5.22 4.97
N CYS A 62 13.42 -5.63 6.09
CA CYS A 62 13.46 -4.90 7.36
C CYS A 62 14.87 -4.86 7.98
N ALA A 63 15.68 -5.90 7.76
CA ALA A 63 17.04 -6.06 8.28
C ALA A 63 18.06 -5.20 7.50
N THR A 64 17.74 -3.92 7.36
CA THR A 64 18.58 -2.89 6.77
C THR A 64 19.21 -2.07 7.90
N GLU A 65 20.39 -1.52 7.67
CA GLU A 65 21.07 -0.68 8.66
C GLU A 65 20.22 0.55 9.05
N ASN A 66 20.22 0.90 10.34
CA ASN A 66 19.49 2.07 10.85
C ASN A 66 19.89 3.39 10.17
N ALA A 67 21.14 3.50 9.71
CA ALA A 67 21.62 4.66 8.96
C ALA A 67 20.81 4.90 7.68
N VAL A 68 20.37 3.83 7.01
CA VAL A 68 19.52 3.91 5.82
C VAL A 68 18.14 4.45 6.18
N TYR A 69 17.51 3.92 7.24
CA TYR A 69 16.23 4.42 7.73
C TYR A 69 16.28 5.91 8.09
N LYS A 70 17.32 6.36 8.80
CA LYS A 70 17.52 7.78 9.14
C LYS A 70 17.78 8.67 7.93
N ASN A 71 18.31 8.13 6.85
CA ASN A 71 18.45 8.86 5.59
C ASN A 71 17.09 8.98 4.90
N LEU A 72 16.35 7.87 4.80
CA LEU A 72 15.02 7.83 4.21
C LEU A 72 14.01 8.73 4.95
N ASP A 73 14.09 8.79 6.28
CA ASP A 73 13.28 9.67 7.13
C ASP A 73 13.31 11.15 6.69
N LYS A 74 14.43 11.58 6.08
CA LYS A 74 14.60 12.96 5.59
C LYS A 74 14.16 13.14 4.13
N LEU A 75 14.01 12.05 3.38
CA LEU A 75 13.86 12.07 1.93
C LEU A 75 12.46 11.70 1.46
N VAL A 76 11.74 10.86 2.21
CA VAL A 76 10.47 10.27 1.79
C VAL A 76 9.37 10.47 2.83
N ASP A 77 8.13 10.50 2.34
CA ASP A 77 6.91 10.63 3.15
C ASP A 77 6.44 9.26 3.70
N LEU A 78 6.87 8.17 3.07
CA LEU A 78 6.51 6.80 3.44
C LEU A 78 7.62 5.82 3.13
N ILE A 79 7.89 4.91 4.07
CA ILE A 79 8.82 3.80 3.86
C ILE A 79 8.01 2.51 3.73
N VAL A 80 8.26 1.76 2.65
CA VAL A 80 7.56 0.51 2.33
C VAL A 80 8.56 -0.63 2.33
N LEU A 81 8.22 -1.71 3.03
CA LEU A 81 9.00 -2.93 3.09
C LEU A 81 8.40 -4.01 2.19
N ASN A 82 9.22 -4.57 1.29
CA ASN A 82 8.89 -5.75 0.51
C ASN A 82 9.07 -7.03 1.34
N GLY A 83 8.23 -7.19 2.37
CA GLY A 83 8.31 -8.31 3.29
C GLY A 83 7.50 -8.05 4.56
N SER A 84 7.59 -8.97 5.51
CA SER A 84 6.97 -8.80 6.82
C SER A 84 7.90 -8.10 7.81
N PHE A 85 7.31 -7.46 8.82
CA PHE A 85 8.08 -6.90 9.92
C PHE A 85 8.71 -7.98 10.80
N TYR A 86 10.00 -7.83 11.06
CA TYR A 86 10.72 -8.65 12.02
C TYR A 86 11.64 -7.77 12.85
N HIS A 87 11.32 -7.61 14.14
CA HIS A 87 12.02 -6.69 15.06
C HIS A 87 12.26 -5.30 14.46
N LEU A 88 11.26 -4.72 13.79
CA LEU A 88 11.38 -3.45 13.08
C LEU A 88 11.91 -2.33 13.98
N GLU A 89 11.47 -2.28 15.24
CA GLU A 89 11.91 -1.30 16.24
C GLU A 89 13.43 -1.34 16.48
N SER A 90 14.07 -2.50 16.31
CA SER A 90 15.53 -2.64 16.45
C SER A 90 16.31 -2.06 15.26
N TYR A 91 15.68 -1.99 14.08
CA TYR A 91 16.31 -1.50 12.85
C TYR A 91 15.94 -0.05 12.53
N ALA A 92 14.67 0.30 12.70
CA ALA A 92 14.08 1.59 12.35
C ALA A 92 13.87 2.48 13.58
N TYR A 93 14.79 2.47 14.56
CA TYR A 93 14.69 3.35 15.73
C TYR A 93 15.07 4.80 15.40
N GLY A 94 14.38 5.74 16.06
CA GLY A 94 14.70 7.16 15.98
C GLY A 94 14.32 7.84 14.65
N ILE A 95 13.38 7.27 13.89
CA ILE A 95 12.76 7.90 12.73
C ILE A 95 11.33 8.35 13.05
N THR A 96 10.83 9.30 12.29
CA THR A 96 9.47 9.84 12.38
C THR A 96 8.57 9.36 11.25
N THR A 97 9.15 9.08 10.08
CA THR A 97 8.46 8.57 8.90
C THR A 97 7.89 7.19 9.18
N GLU A 98 6.63 6.99 8.80
CA GLU A 98 5.95 5.72 8.98
C GLU A 98 6.56 4.64 8.07
N VAL A 99 6.70 3.44 8.63
CA VAL A 99 7.16 2.24 7.91
C VAL A 99 6.00 1.27 7.80
N ILE A 100 5.71 0.83 6.58
CA ILE A 100 4.59 -0.07 6.29
C ILE A 100 5.05 -1.31 5.54
N GLU A 101 4.29 -2.39 5.65
CA GLU A 101 4.44 -3.53 4.75
C GLU A 101 3.82 -3.22 3.39
N LEU A 102 4.38 -3.79 2.33
CA LEU A 102 3.86 -3.65 0.97
C LEU A 102 2.37 -4.01 0.85
N LYS A 103 1.89 -4.97 1.64
CA LYS A 103 0.47 -5.39 1.68
C LYS A 103 -0.47 -4.26 2.10
N SER A 104 0.01 -3.31 2.89
CA SER A 104 -0.76 -2.19 3.43
C SER A 104 -0.77 -0.96 2.53
N ILE A 105 -0.12 -1.00 1.36
CA ILE A 105 -0.01 0.14 0.45
C ILE A 105 -1.37 0.66 -0.05
N GLN A 106 -2.37 -0.22 -0.16
CA GLN A 106 -3.72 0.15 -0.62
C GLN A 106 -4.37 1.19 0.30
N SER A 107 -4.16 1.08 1.62
CA SER A 107 -4.67 2.04 2.60
C SER A 107 -4.13 3.45 2.34
N TYR A 108 -2.88 3.55 1.89
CA TYR A 108 -2.23 4.82 1.55
C TYR A 108 -2.72 5.40 0.24
N ILE A 109 -2.96 4.56 -0.76
CA ILE A 109 -3.58 5.00 -2.01
C ILE A 109 -4.94 5.65 -1.72
N ILE A 110 -5.75 5.05 -0.84
CA ILE A 110 -7.04 5.61 -0.41
C ILE A 110 -6.85 6.93 0.33
N LYS A 111 -5.96 6.96 1.35
CA LYS A 111 -5.65 8.17 2.13
C LYS A 111 -5.22 9.32 1.22
N TRP A 112 -4.24 9.10 0.35
CA TRP A 112 -3.73 10.13 -0.54
C TRP A 112 -4.71 10.53 -1.64
N ASN A 113 -5.59 9.62 -2.08
CA ASN A 113 -6.69 10.00 -2.96
C ASN A 113 -7.66 10.96 -2.29
N THR A 114 -7.96 10.76 -1.00
CA THR A 114 -8.78 11.69 -0.21
C THR A 114 -8.11 13.06 -0.10
N ASP A 115 -6.81 13.08 0.21
CA ASP A 115 -6.02 14.31 0.33
C ASP A 115 -5.96 15.07 -1.01
N ALA A 116 -5.64 14.38 -2.12
CA ALA A 116 -5.54 14.96 -3.46
C ALA A 116 -6.89 15.41 -4.05
N SER A 117 -8.00 14.97 -3.47
CA SER A 117 -9.35 15.37 -3.89
C SER A 117 -9.81 16.70 -3.28
N ASN A 118 -8.94 17.38 -2.52
CA ASN A 118 -9.18 18.72 -1.96
C ASN A 118 -10.50 18.81 -1.19
N GLY A 119 -10.79 17.85 -0.31
CA GLY A 119 -11.94 17.94 0.58
C GLY A 119 -13.21 18.39 -0.15
N LYS A 120 -13.45 17.90 -1.38
CA LYS A 120 -14.83 17.82 -1.90
C LYS A 120 -15.55 16.79 -1.04
N VAL A 121 -15.72 17.13 0.25
CA VAL A 121 -16.85 16.73 1.05
C VAL A 121 -18.01 17.16 0.19
N SER A 122 -18.62 16.18 -0.47
CA SER A 122 -19.96 16.33 -0.98
C SER A 122 -20.76 16.98 0.16
N LEU A 123 -21.29 18.18 -0.06
CA LEU A 123 -22.36 18.77 0.76
C LEU A 123 -23.67 17.96 0.60
N GLY A 124 -23.56 16.66 0.41
CA GLY A 124 -24.63 15.72 0.15
C GLY A 124 -24.30 14.49 0.96
N CYS A 125 -25.05 14.34 2.05
CA CYS A 125 -25.42 13.07 2.64
C CYS A 125 -25.19 11.91 1.65
N GLN A 126 -24.10 11.18 1.85
CA GLN A 126 -24.08 9.79 1.47
C GLN A 126 -23.92 9.07 2.79
N ASP A 127 -25.07 8.71 3.35
CA ASP A 127 -25.17 7.67 4.35
C ASP A 127 -24.17 6.58 3.94
N ILE A 128 -23.12 6.39 4.74
CA ILE A 128 -22.45 5.11 4.77
C ILE A 128 -23.61 4.14 5.02
N PRO A 129 -23.99 3.23 4.10
CA PRO A 129 -24.97 2.24 4.46
C PRO A 129 -24.36 1.51 5.64
N SER A 130 -24.88 1.78 6.84
CA SER A 130 -24.43 1.13 8.06
C SER A 130 -24.68 -0.34 7.77
N PHE A 131 -23.61 -1.07 7.47
CA PHE A 131 -23.70 -2.50 7.26
C PHE A 131 -23.93 -3.07 8.64
N LYS A 132 -25.19 -3.04 9.10
CA LYS A 132 -25.60 -3.91 10.17
C LYS A 132 -25.36 -5.31 9.60
N PRO A 133 -24.43 -6.10 10.15
CA PRO A 133 -24.35 -7.50 9.76
C PRO A 133 -25.76 -8.04 9.96
N LYS A 134 -26.37 -8.46 8.85
CA LYS A 134 -27.69 -9.07 8.91
C LYS A 134 -27.47 -10.38 9.66
N GLU A 135 -27.77 -10.39 10.95
CA GLU A 135 -27.77 -11.61 11.74
C GLU A 135 -28.78 -12.53 11.06
N PHE A 136 -28.26 -13.53 10.34
CA PHE A 136 -29.10 -14.57 9.77
C PHE A 136 -29.46 -15.53 10.91
N THR A 137 -30.39 -15.14 11.78
CA THR A 137 -31.09 -16.09 12.64
C THR A 137 -32.15 -16.82 11.81
N ASN A 138 -31.72 -17.54 10.77
CA ASN A 138 -32.58 -18.48 10.08
C ASN A 138 -32.41 -19.83 10.75
N TYR A 139 -33.22 -20.07 11.78
CA TYR A 139 -33.42 -21.41 12.30
C TYR A 139 -34.08 -22.24 11.18
N ILE A 140 -33.42 -23.31 10.73
CA ILE A 140 -33.99 -24.22 9.73
C ILE A 140 -35.11 -24.99 10.44
N GLN A 141 -36.37 -24.59 10.21
CA GLN A 141 -37.55 -25.26 10.77
C GLN A 141 -38.26 -26.18 9.78
N SER A 142 -37.60 -26.66 8.72
CA SER A 142 -38.23 -27.61 7.80
C SER A 142 -37.33 -28.78 7.44
N GLU A 143 -37.95 -29.95 7.39
CA GLU A 143 -37.32 -31.25 7.15
C GLU A 143 -36.87 -31.46 5.68
N GLN A 144 -37.06 -30.46 4.79
CA GLN A 144 -36.67 -30.54 3.38
C GLN A 144 -36.08 -29.22 2.84
N PRO A 145 -34.78 -28.97 3.06
CA PRO A 145 -34.14 -27.68 2.76
C PRO A 145 -33.94 -27.39 1.26
N ILE A 146 -33.94 -28.41 0.38
CA ILE A 146 -33.57 -28.22 -1.04
C ILE A 146 -34.64 -27.47 -1.84
N ASN A 147 -35.93 -27.65 -1.51
CA ASN A 147 -37.05 -27.06 -2.24
C ASN A 147 -37.10 -25.52 -2.10
N GLN A 148 -36.55 -24.98 -1.02
CA GLN A 148 -36.53 -23.54 -0.75
C GLN A 148 -35.43 -22.79 -1.53
N ILE A 149 -34.44 -23.51 -2.06
CA ILE A 149 -33.41 -22.96 -2.93
C ILE A 149 -33.96 -22.84 -4.35
N TRP A 150 -34.64 -23.89 -4.83
CA TRP A 150 -35.22 -23.92 -6.17
C TRP A 150 -36.35 -22.91 -6.38
N SER A 151 -37.11 -22.55 -5.35
CA SER A 151 -38.17 -21.53 -5.46
C SER A 151 -37.65 -20.10 -5.68
N ARG A 152 -36.36 -19.85 -5.44
CA ARG A 152 -35.73 -18.52 -5.54
C ARG A 152 -35.04 -18.26 -6.88
N ILE A 153 -35.03 -19.22 -7.81
CA ILE A 153 -34.33 -19.12 -9.12
C ILE A 153 -35.35 -18.99 -10.29
N ARG A 154 -36.49 -18.33 -10.08
CA ARG A 154 -37.38 -17.91 -11.17
C ARG A 154 -37.32 -16.40 -11.33
#